data_AF-A0AAE6G056-F1
#
_entry.id   AF-A0AAE6G056-F1
#
_cell.length_a   1.000
_cell.length_b   1.000
_cell.length_c   1.000
_cell.angle_alpha   90.00
_cell.angle_beta   90.00
_cell.angle_gamma   90.00
#
_symmetry.space_group_name_H-M   'P 1'
#
loop_
_entity.id
_entity.type
_entity.pdbx_description
1 polymer ?
#
loop_
_entity_poly.entity_id
_entity_poly.type
_entity_poly.pdbx_seq_one_letter_code
_entity_poly.pdbx_strand_id
1 'polypeptide(L)'
;MRALRLLPVAGVVLILACSEPAGKALAKQPTAAEVLGVKPDFTPRYEIINMDRLDIAGVPRLLVRVRVPRGLSREDLESNVRHALLKSYDSVPVRLGAVSVAAYGSERMNMGADAAIGEFAPGGQWSAADPGVPLSEWQAKISLDDSYFNQRSYFAKGTRATLVFSSEFSDTISLSRKADRWLAEDLLAELKPGVSVVVVGYEDFGKAGVRYEVETANKPKRKGWVHSFALKAE
;
A
#
# COMPACT_ATOMS: atom_id res chain seq x y z
N MET A 1 48.37 35.55 -82.24
CA MET A 1 47.00 35.04 -82.45
C MET A 1 47.05 33.63 -83.01
N ARG A 2 46.83 32.60 -82.18
CA ARG A 2 46.47 31.24 -82.60
C ARG A 2 45.55 30.68 -81.52
N ALA A 3 44.31 30.38 -81.91
CA ALA A 3 43.26 29.86 -81.05
C ALA A 3 43.49 28.36 -80.79
N LEU A 4 43.52 27.97 -79.52
CA LEU A 4 43.52 26.57 -79.10
C LEU A 4 42.09 26.17 -78.76
N ARG A 5 41.56 25.20 -79.50
CA ARG A 5 40.24 24.60 -79.28
C ARG A 5 40.27 23.72 -78.03
N LEU A 6 39.35 23.97 -77.10
CA LEU A 6 39.06 23.13 -75.94
C LEU A 6 38.09 22.01 -76.35
N LEU A 7 38.45 20.75 -76.07
CA LEU A 7 37.55 19.60 -76.03
C LEU A 7 37.00 19.46 -74.60
N PRO A 8 35.72 19.11 -74.39
CA PRO A 8 35.19 18.90 -73.05
C PRO A 8 35.58 17.50 -72.55
N VAL A 9 36.35 17.46 -71.46
CA VAL A 9 36.54 16.24 -70.66
C VAL A 9 35.31 16.10 -69.76
N ALA A 10 34.50 15.07 -70.02
CA ALA A 10 33.41 14.67 -69.14
C ALA A 10 34.00 14.14 -67.82
N GLY A 11 34.12 15.03 -66.83
CA GLY A 11 34.45 14.66 -65.46
C GLY A 11 33.25 13.96 -64.81
N VAL A 12 33.39 12.66 -64.59
CA VAL A 12 32.46 11.86 -63.78
C VAL A 12 32.41 12.46 -62.38
N VAL A 13 31.28 13.09 -62.02
CA VAL A 13 30.99 13.47 -60.64
C VAL A 13 30.62 12.19 -59.91
N LEU A 14 31.56 11.66 -59.13
CA LEU A 14 31.29 10.59 -58.17
C LEU A 14 30.49 11.24 -57.02
N ILE A 15 29.15 11.14 -57.09
CA ILE A 15 28.30 11.47 -55.94
C ILE A 15 28.53 10.36 -54.92
N LEU A 16 29.44 10.60 -53.98
CA LEU A 16 29.49 9.88 -52.72
C LEU A 16 28.19 10.18 -51.99
N ALA A 17 27.20 9.28 -52.19
CA ALA A 17 26.03 9.23 -51.34
C ALA A 17 26.53 8.93 -49.91
N CYS A 18 26.64 9.98 -49.10
CA CYS A 18 26.62 9.83 -47.65
C CYS A 18 25.25 9.24 -47.31
N SER A 19 25.17 7.91 -47.25
CA SER A 19 24.05 7.23 -46.63
C SER A 19 24.02 7.66 -45.16
N GLU A 20 23.10 8.57 -44.83
CA GLU A 20 22.68 8.78 -43.45
C GLU A 20 22.38 7.40 -42.85
N PRO A 21 22.99 7.00 -41.73
CA PRO A 21 22.54 5.80 -41.06
C PRO A 21 21.07 6.03 -40.73
N ALA A 22 20.20 5.17 -41.29
CA ALA A 22 18.77 5.17 -41.02
C ALA A 22 18.58 5.37 -39.52
N GLY A 23 18.06 6.55 -39.15
CA GLY A 23 17.89 6.91 -37.76
C GLY A 23 17.10 5.79 -37.11
N LYS A 24 17.74 5.03 -36.20
CA LYS A 24 17.00 4.12 -35.32
C LYS A 24 15.95 4.99 -34.66
N ALA A 25 14.68 4.80 -35.01
CA ALA A 25 13.59 5.45 -34.32
C ALA A 25 13.79 5.17 -32.84
N LEU A 26 14.10 6.22 -32.06
CA LEU A 26 14.20 6.10 -30.61
C LEU A 26 12.89 5.48 -30.15
N ALA A 27 12.96 4.28 -29.58
CA ALA A 27 11.77 3.57 -29.11
C ALA A 27 11.01 4.52 -28.17
N LYS A 28 9.72 4.72 -28.45
CA LYS A 28 8.86 5.58 -27.64
C LYS A 28 8.90 5.07 -26.20
N GLN A 29 9.27 5.92 -25.26
CA GLN A 29 9.24 5.59 -23.83
C GLN A 29 7.80 5.26 -23.42
N PRO A 30 7.59 4.21 -22.60
CA PRO A 30 6.27 3.91 -22.09
C PRO A 30 5.79 5.01 -21.14
N THR A 31 4.48 5.21 -21.09
CA THR A 31 3.82 6.04 -20.08
C THR A 31 3.78 5.30 -18.75
N ALA A 32 3.68 6.04 -17.63
CA ALA A 32 3.54 5.42 -16.31
C ALA A 32 2.30 4.52 -16.21
N ALA A 33 1.20 4.89 -16.89
CA ALA A 33 -0.02 4.08 -16.94
C ALA A 33 0.21 2.72 -17.64
N GLU A 34 0.99 2.70 -18.73
CA GLU A 34 1.38 1.46 -19.44
C GLU A 34 2.28 0.58 -18.55
N VAL A 35 3.27 1.16 -17.85
CA VAL A 35 4.16 0.40 -16.95
C VAL A 35 3.39 -0.16 -15.75
N LEU A 36 2.49 0.63 -15.16
CA LEU A 36 1.68 0.22 -14.01
C LEU A 36 0.53 -0.73 -14.41
N GLY A 37 0.18 -0.83 -15.69
CA GLY A 37 -0.92 -1.67 -16.17
C GLY A 37 -2.29 -1.24 -15.66
N VAL A 38 -2.54 0.06 -15.51
CA VAL A 38 -3.84 0.59 -15.05
C VAL A 38 -4.83 0.59 -16.21
N LYS A 39 -5.97 -0.08 -16.03
CA LYS A 39 -7.06 -0.11 -17.03
C LYS A 39 -7.67 1.30 -17.15
N PRO A 40 -7.89 1.85 -18.36
CA PRO A 40 -8.37 3.23 -18.56
C PRO A 40 -9.76 3.53 -17.94
N ASP A 41 -10.59 2.51 -17.81
CA ASP A 41 -11.97 2.56 -17.29
C ASP A 41 -12.09 2.05 -15.85
N PHE A 42 -10.96 1.80 -15.18
CA PHE A 42 -10.94 1.35 -13.80
C PHE A 42 -11.56 2.39 -12.86
N THR A 43 -12.58 1.99 -12.10
CA THR A 43 -13.17 2.83 -11.06
C THR A 43 -12.50 2.55 -9.71
N PRO A 44 -11.70 3.47 -9.16
CA PRO A 44 -11.00 3.23 -7.90
C PRO A 44 -11.97 3.20 -6.71
N ARG A 45 -11.67 2.32 -5.77
CA ARG A 45 -12.33 2.14 -4.48
C ARG A 45 -11.30 2.25 -3.36
N TYR A 46 -10.78 3.45 -3.16
CA TYR A 46 -9.91 3.78 -2.04
C TYR A 46 -10.00 5.27 -1.68
N GLU A 47 -9.57 5.60 -0.47
CA GLU A 47 -9.41 6.96 0.03
C GLU A 47 -7.92 7.24 0.27
N ILE A 48 -7.40 8.39 -0.15
CA ILE A 48 -6.04 8.81 0.24
C ILE A 48 -6.13 9.42 1.63
N ILE A 49 -5.42 8.83 2.58
CA ILE A 49 -5.40 9.29 3.97
C ILE A 49 -4.30 10.30 4.21
N ASN A 50 -3.09 9.98 3.75
CA ASN A 50 -1.92 10.83 3.95
C ASN A 50 -0.92 10.67 2.81
N MET A 51 -0.10 11.70 2.60
CA MET A 51 1.01 11.72 1.66
C MET A 51 2.22 12.34 2.34
N ASP A 52 3.26 11.55 2.56
CA ASP A 52 4.51 11.97 3.19
C ASP A 52 5.62 12.04 2.13
N ARG A 53 6.28 13.19 2.02
CA ARG A 53 7.50 13.34 1.22
C ARG A 53 8.72 12.94 2.04
N LEU A 54 9.49 12.01 1.50
CA LEU A 54 10.61 11.34 2.18
C LEU A 54 11.86 11.41 1.30
N ASP A 55 12.25 12.63 0.93
CA ASP A 55 13.40 12.84 0.06
C ASP A 55 14.68 12.41 0.79
N ILE A 56 15.46 11.52 0.18
CA ILE A 56 16.71 11.00 0.76
C ILE A 56 17.84 11.45 -0.15
N ALA A 57 18.83 12.16 0.43
CA ALA A 57 19.96 12.73 -0.30
C ALA A 57 19.53 13.59 -1.51
N GLY A 58 18.40 14.31 -1.39
CA GLY A 58 17.85 15.15 -2.46
C GLY A 58 17.08 14.38 -3.55
N VAL A 59 16.99 13.05 -3.46
CA VAL A 59 16.21 12.24 -4.40
C VAL A 59 14.76 12.16 -3.94
N PRO A 60 13.78 12.62 -4.76
CA PRO A 60 12.38 12.66 -4.38
C PRO A 60 11.80 11.29 -4.09
N ARG A 61 11.07 11.15 -2.98
CA ARG A 61 10.27 9.95 -2.71
C ARG A 61 8.96 10.31 -2.03
N LEU A 62 7.94 9.53 -2.34
CA LEU A 62 6.61 9.72 -1.80
C LEU A 62 6.12 8.43 -1.15
N LEU A 63 5.64 8.53 0.07
CA LEU A 63 4.86 7.49 0.73
C LEU A 63 3.41 7.94 0.80
N VAL A 64 2.51 7.15 0.26
CA VAL A 64 1.07 7.41 0.25
C VAL A 64 0.37 6.35 1.08
N ARG A 65 -0.42 6.78 2.06
CA ARG A 65 -1.28 5.90 2.84
C ARG A 65 -2.68 5.97 2.27
N VAL A 66 -3.25 4.82 1.93
CA VAL A 66 -4.62 4.71 1.39
C VAL A 66 -5.47 3.76 2.21
N ARG A 67 -6.76 4.05 2.33
CA ARG A 67 -7.75 3.13 2.88
C ARG A 67 -8.52 2.46 1.76
N VAL A 68 -8.63 1.14 1.80
CA VAL A 68 -9.41 0.31 0.88
C VAL A 68 -10.57 -0.34 1.63
N PRO A 69 -11.76 -0.49 1.04
CA PRO A 69 -12.86 -1.18 1.66
C PRO A 69 -12.55 -2.68 1.74
N ARG A 70 -12.90 -3.35 2.85
CA ARG A 70 -12.80 -4.81 2.95
C ARG A 70 -13.64 -5.53 1.89
N GLY A 71 -13.27 -6.77 1.60
CA GLY A 71 -14.02 -7.65 0.69
C GLY A 71 -13.69 -7.49 -0.80
N LEU A 72 -12.67 -6.69 -1.14
CA LEU A 72 -12.12 -6.70 -2.50
C LEU A 72 -11.47 -8.05 -2.83
N SER A 73 -11.60 -8.48 -4.07
CA SER A 73 -10.82 -9.59 -4.61
C SER A 73 -9.33 -9.24 -4.68
N ARG A 74 -8.46 -10.23 -4.90
CA ARG A 74 -7.02 -9.98 -5.11
C ARG A 74 -6.78 -9.05 -6.30
N GLU A 75 -7.45 -9.30 -7.42
CA GLU A 75 -7.34 -8.48 -8.64
C GLU A 75 -7.82 -7.05 -8.39
N ASP A 76 -8.96 -6.88 -7.70
CA ASP A 76 -9.48 -5.55 -7.40
C ASP A 76 -8.55 -4.77 -6.47
N LEU A 77 -8.01 -5.42 -5.42
CA LEU A 77 -7.08 -4.77 -4.50
C LEU A 77 -5.79 -4.35 -5.22
N GLU A 78 -5.22 -5.23 -6.04
CA GLU A 78 -4.04 -4.92 -6.85
C GLU A 78 -4.30 -3.76 -7.82
N SER A 79 -5.45 -3.76 -8.49
CA SER A 79 -5.85 -2.68 -9.39
C SER A 79 -6.01 -1.33 -8.67
N ASN A 80 -6.55 -1.35 -7.45
CA ASN A 80 -6.63 -0.15 -6.60
C ASN A 80 -5.24 0.37 -6.22
N VAL A 81 -4.30 -0.51 -5.87
CA VAL A 81 -2.91 -0.12 -5.54
C VAL A 81 -2.21 0.46 -6.78
N ARG A 82 -2.33 -0.17 -7.95
CA ARG A 82 -1.78 0.35 -9.21
C ARG A 82 -2.32 1.74 -9.55
N HIS A 83 -3.64 1.91 -9.43
CA HIS A 83 -4.26 3.21 -9.66
C HIS A 83 -3.79 4.26 -8.64
N ALA A 84 -3.64 3.90 -7.37
CA ALA A 84 -3.10 4.79 -6.34
C ALA A 84 -1.65 5.20 -6.63
N LEU A 85 -0.81 4.27 -7.09
CA LEU A 85 0.57 4.55 -7.53
C LEU A 85 0.57 5.54 -8.70
N LEU A 86 -0.22 5.28 -9.76
CA LEU A 86 -0.32 6.14 -10.94
C LEU A 86 -0.76 7.56 -10.57
N LYS A 87 -1.90 7.66 -9.87
CA LYS A 87 -2.46 8.95 -9.44
C LYS A 87 -1.44 9.75 -8.62
N SER A 88 -0.73 9.09 -7.72
CA SER A 88 0.24 9.74 -6.83
C SER A 88 1.48 10.19 -7.60
N TYR A 89 2.01 9.36 -8.50
CA TYR A 89 3.13 9.68 -9.38
C TYR A 89 2.83 10.90 -10.27
N ASP A 90 1.60 11.02 -10.80
CA ASP A 90 1.20 12.15 -11.63
C ASP A 90 0.85 13.42 -10.84
N SER A 91 0.41 13.29 -9.58
CA SER A 91 -0.15 14.41 -8.80
C SER A 91 0.87 15.38 -8.21
N VAL A 92 2.15 15.00 -8.13
CA VAL A 92 3.19 15.78 -7.43
C VAL A 92 4.45 15.79 -8.31
N PRO A 93 5.33 16.82 -8.26
CA PRO A 93 6.63 16.82 -8.97
C PRO A 93 7.64 15.77 -8.46
N VAL A 94 7.16 14.62 -7.98
CA VAL A 94 7.89 13.35 -7.81
C VAL A 94 7.99 12.63 -9.16
N ARG A 95 7.60 13.26 -10.28
CA ARG A 95 7.74 12.69 -11.64
C ARG A 95 9.13 12.13 -11.95
N LEU A 96 10.13 12.48 -11.16
CA LEU A 96 11.49 11.97 -11.24
C LEU A 96 11.91 11.18 -9.98
N GLY A 97 11.01 10.51 -9.25
CA GLY A 97 11.31 9.81 -7.99
C GLY A 97 10.34 8.65 -7.68
N ALA A 98 10.63 7.87 -6.63
CA ALA A 98 9.85 6.67 -6.32
C ALA A 98 8.57 6.96 -5.52
N VAL A 99 7.52 6.17 -5.77
CA VAL A 99 6.26 6.21 -5.01
C VAL A 99 6.04 4.87 -4.32
N SER A 100 5.69 4.90 -3.03
CA SER A 100 5.21 3.74 -2.28
C SER A 100 3.78 4.01 -1.82
N VAL A 101 2.91 3.01 -1.96
CA VAL A 101 1.54 2.99 -1.46
C VAL A 101 1.47 1.95 -0.34
N ALA A 102 1.11 2.40 0.85
CA ALA A 102 0.71 1.57 1.98
C ALA A 102 -0.83 1.54 2.05
N ALA A 103 -1.43 0.40 1.73
CA ALA A 103 -2.88 0.22 1.73
C ALA A 103 -3.37 -0.44 3.03
N TYR A 104 -4.45 0.11 3.57
CA TYR A 104 -5.06 -0.31 4.83
C TYR A 104 -6.51 -0.73 4.61
N GLY A 105 -6.86 -1.94 5.04
CA GLY A 105 -8.23 -2.42 5.18
C GLY A 105 -8.80 -2.19 6.58
N SER A 106 -7.93 -1.92 7.56
CA SER A 106 -8.32 -1.54 8.92
C SER A 106 -8.66 -0.06 9.05
N GLU A 107 -9.47 0.27 10.05
CA GLU A 107 -9.76 1.67 10.39
C GLU A 107 -8.54 2.34 11.03
N ARG A 108 -7.86 1.62 11.93
CA ARG A 108 -6.65 2.05 12.62
C ARG A 108 -5.40 1.70 11.81
N MET A 109 -4.48 2.65 11.67
CA MET A 109 -3.27 2.55 10.81
C MET A 109 -1.97 2.44 11.61
N ASN A 110 -2.04 2.28 12.93
CA ASN A 110 -0.89 2.27 13.83
C ASN A 110 -0.03 0.99 13.77
N MET A 111 -0.49 -0.06 13.07
CA MET A 111 0.18 -1.36 13.01
C MET A 111 0.79 -1.70 11.62
N GLY A 112 1.01 -0.69 10.77
CA GLY A 112 1.52 -0.87 9.40
C GLY A 112 0.44 -1.30 8.40
N ALA A 113 0.77 -1.30 7.11
CA ALA A 113 -0.17 -1.65 6.04
C ALA A 113 -0.69 -3.09 6.19
N ASP A 114 -2.00 -3.26 6.24
CA ASP A 114 -2.68 -4.54 6.47
C ASP A 114 -3.51 -5.03 5.27
N ALA A 115 -3.48 -4.30 4.15
CA ALA A 115 -4.07 -4.74 2.88
C ALA A 115 -3.01 -5.05 1.82
N ALA A 116 -2.15 -4.08 1.51
CA ALA A 116 -1.11 -4.24 0.50
C ALA A 116 -0.01 -3.18 0.64
N ILE A 117 1.16 -3.47 0.09
CA ILE A 117 2.20 -2.48 -0.19
C ILE A 117 2.48 -2.52 -1.68
N GLY A 118 2.51 -1.36 -2.33
CA GLY A 118 2.88 -1.21 -3.73
C GLY A 118 4.03 -0.23 -3.87
N GLU A 119 5.01 -0.54 -4.71
CA GLU A 119 6.13 0.35 -5.02
C GLU A 119 6.20 0.56 -6.53
N PHE A 120 6.38 1.82 -6.94
CA PHE A 120 6.63 2.21 -8.32
C PHE A 120 7.93 3.01 -8.37
N ALA A 121 8.96 2.37 -8.92
CA ALA A 121 10.35 2.83 -8.90
C ALA A 121 11.19 2.05 -9.94
N PRO A 122 12.43 2.47 -10.22
CA PRO A 122 13.41 1.64 -10.93
C PRO A 122 13.50 0.23 -10.36
N GLY A 123 13.33 -0.79 -11.21
CA GLY A 123 13.33 -2.20 -10.80
C GLY A 123 12.29 -2.59 -9.75
N GLY A 124 11.28 -1.74 -9.49
CA GLY A 124 10.25 -1.97 -8.48
C GLY A 124 10.77 -1.92 -7.04
N GLN A 125 11.85 -1.18 -6.79
CA GLN A 125 12.42 -0.99 -5.45
C GLN A 125 12.41 0.49 -5.08
N TRP A 126 11.60 0.87 -4.08
CA TRP A 126 11.49 2.27 -3.65
C TRP A 126 12.81 2.88 -3.17
N SER A 127 13.70 2.06 -2.60
CA SER A 127 15.05 2.48 -2.21
C SER A 127 15.92 2.86 -3.42
N ALA A 128 15.71 2.22 -4.58
CA ALA A 128 16.44 2.46 -5.83
C ALA A 128 15.91 3.67 -6.62
N ALA A 129 15.13 4.56 -5.99
CA ALA A 129 14.69 5.80 -6.62
C ALA A 129 15.87 6.54 -7.25
N ASP A 130 15.77 6.81 -8.55
CA ASP A 130 16.72 7.59 -9.30
C ASP A 130 15.97 8.37 -10.41
N PRO A 131 15.93 9.72 -10.33
CA PRO A 131 15.40 10.61 -11.37
C PRO A 131 15.92 10.36 -12.78
N GLY A 132 17.15 9.87 -12.92
CA GLY A 132 17.82 9.69 -14.20
C GLY A 132 17.46 8.39 -14.91
N VAL A 133 16.80 7.45 -14.23
CA VAL A 133 16.45 6.15 -14.82
C VAL A 133 15.19 6.28 -15.68
N PRO A 134 15.23 5.87 -16.97
CA PRO A 134 14.07 5.97 -17.85
C PRO A 134 12.92 5.06 -17.40
N LEU A 135 11.67 5.47 -17.66
CA LEU A 135 10.46 4.73 -17.28
C LEU A 135 10.42 3.29 -17.80
N SER A 136 11.12 2.97 -18.89
CA SER A 136 11.26 1.60 -19.38
C SER A 136 11.90 0.62 -18.39
N GLU A 137 12.68 1.12 -17.43
CA GLU A 137 13.33 0.32 -16.37
C GLU A 137 12.54 0.34 -15.04
N TRP A 138 11.39 1.01 -15.02
CA TRP A 138 10.55 1.09 -13.84
C TRP A 138 9.60 -0.10 -13.79
N GLN A 139 9.24 -0.51 -12.57
CA GLN A 139 8.30 -1.60 -12.36
C GLN A 139 7.38 -1.29 -11.19
N ALA A 140 6.19 -1.89 -11.22
CA ALA A 140 5.29 -1.94 -10.08
C ALA A 140 5.55 -3.24 -9.31
N LYS A 141 6.00 -3.14 -8.05
CA LYS A 141 6.08 -4.30 -7.16
C LYS A 141 4.99 -4.20 -6.12
N ILE A 142 4.03 -5.12 -6.17
CA ILE A 142 2.88 -5.14 -5.26
C ILE A 142 2.91 -6.41 -4.45
N SER A 143 2.82 -6.26 -3.13
CA SER A 143 2.70 -7.35 -2.17
C SER A 143 1.37 -7.20 -1.44
N LEU A 144 0.47 -8.15 -1.68
CA LEU A 144 -0.81 -8.23 -1.01
C LEU A 144 -0.63 -8.95 0.33
N ASP A 145 -1.37 -8.53 1.35
CA ASP A 145 -1.37 -9.21 2.63
C ASP A 145 -2.49 -10.25 2.69
N ASP A 146 -2.14 -11.51 2.97
CA ASP A 146 -3.13 -12.59 2.99
C ASP A 146 -4.19 -12.41 4.09
N SER A 147 -3.82 -11.78 5.22
CA SER A 147 -4.77 -11.52 6.31
C SER A 147 -5.88 -10.54 5.93
N TYR A 148 -5.71 -9.81 4.83
CA TYR A 148 -6.74 -8.95 4.26
C TYR A 148 -7.93 -9.75 3.75
N PHE A 149 -7.66 -10.92 3.17
CA PHE A 149 -8.67 -11.78 2.53
C PHE A 149 -9.30 -12.79 3.50
N ASN A 150 -8.82 -12.85 4.74
CA ASN A 150 -9.42 -13.69 5.77
C ASN A 150 -10.82 -13.15 6.12
N GLN A 151 -11.81 -14.04 6.13
CA GLN A 151 -13.13 -13.70 6.65
C GLN A 151 -13.03 -13.31 8.12
N ARG A 152 -13.51 -12.12 8.46
CA ARG A 152 -13.62 -11.64 9.83
C ARG A 152 -15.08 -11.62 10.24
N SER A 153 -15.39 -12.31 11.32
CA SER A 153 -16.66 -12.17 12.01
C SER A 153 -16.46 -11.23 13.20
N TYR A 154 -17.43 -10.31 13.36
CA TYR A 154 -17.44 -9.35 14.46
C TYR A 154 -18.60 -9.67 15.39
N PHE A 155 -18.37 -9.62 16.70
CA PHE A 155 -19.46 -9.64 17.65
C PHE A 155 -20.23 -8.32 17.60
N ALA A 156 -21.54 -8.42 17.48
CA ALA A 156 -22.41 -7.26 17.50
C ALA A 156 -22.40 -6.60 18.89
N LYS A 157 -22.67 -5.30 18.93
CA LYS A 157 -22.92 -4.60 20.19
C LYS A 157 -24.11 -5.26 20.89
N GLY A 158 -23.96 -5.57 22.18
CA GLY A 158 -24.94 -6.29 22.99
C GLY A 158 -24.76 -7.81 23.02
N THR A 159 -23.85 -8.38 22.21
CA THR A 159 -23.51 -9.80 22.30
C THR A 159 -23.00 -10.14 23.70
N ARG A 160 -23.62 -11.16 24.31
CA ARG A 160 -23.12 -11.76 25.55
C ARG A 160 -21.98 -12.71 25.21
N ALA A 161 -20.94 -12.63 26.02
CA ALA A 161 -19.76 -13.46 25.85
C ALA A 161 -19.17 -13.80 27.22
N THR A 162 -18.36 -14.84 27.24
CA THR A 162 -17.57 -15.24 28.39
C THR A 162 -16.09 -15.01 28.09
N LEU A 163 -15.35 -14.51 29.09
CA LEU A 163 -13.89 -14.44 28.99
C LEU A 163 -13.29 -15.85 29.01
N VAL A 164 -12.43 -16.15 28.04
CA VAL A 164 -11.77 -17.46 27.90
C VAL A 164 -10.26 -17.29 27.80
N PHE A 165 -9.53 -18.35 28.17
CA PHE A 165 -8.09 -18.39 27.97
C PHE A 165 -7.75 -18.49 26.49
N SER A 166 -6.67 -17.82 26.11
CA SER A 166 -6.00 -18.00 24.82
C SER A 166 -4.62 -18.65 24.95
N SER A 167 -4.13 -18.88 26.17
CA SER A 167 -2.79 -19.39 26.43
C SER A 167 -2.70 -20.04 27.80
N GLU A 168 -1.85 -21.06 27.92
CA GLU A 168 -1.55 -21.80 29.15
C GLU A 168 -0.65 -21.00 30.12
N PHE A 169 -0.12 -19.85 29.69
CA PHE A 169 0.89 -19.08 30.42
C PHE A 169 0.34 -17.92 31.25
N SER A 170 -0.98 -17.70 31.25
CA SER A 170 -1.62 -16.67 32.07
C SER A 170 -2.88 -17.22 32.68
N ASP A 171 -3.09 -16.97 33.98
CA ASP A 171 -4.31 -17.34 34.71
C ASP A 171 -5.38 -16.25 34.68
N THR A 172 -5.07 -15.11 34.05
CA THR A 172 -5.95 -13.94 33.98
C THR A 172 -6.03 -13.35 32.57
N ILE A 173 -7.11 -12.60 32.34
CA ILE A 173 -7.36 -11.80 31.14
C ILE A 173 -7.22 -10.33 31.53
N SER A 174 -6.27 -9.64 30.91
CA SER A 174 -6.04 -8.21 31.12
C SER A 174 -7.11 -7.37 30.41
N LEU A 175 -7.76 -6.49 31.16
CA LEU A 175 -8.70 -5.49 30.68
C LEU A 175 -7.98 -4.14 30.56
N SER A 176 -7.84 -3.62 29.35
CA SER A 176 -7.14 -2.35 29.10
C SER A 176 -8.08 -1.13 29.05
N ARG A 177 -7.58 0.05 29.41
CA ARG A 177 -8.24 1.35 29.15
C ARG A 177 -8.30 1.70 27.68
N LYS A 178 -7.39 1.15 26.87
CA LYS A 178 -7.21 1.54 25.46
C LYS A 178 -7.20 0.32 24.55
N ALA A 179 -7.74 0.49 23.35
CA ALA A 179 -7.83 -0.56 22.36
C ALA A 179 -6.46 -0.98 21.79
N ASP A 180 -5.42 -0.17 21.94
CA ASP A 180 -4.11 -0.37 21.29
C ASP A 180 -2.93 -0.46 22.27
N ARG A 181 -3.16 -0.51 23.59
CA ARG A 181 -2.09 -0.54 24.60
C ARG A 181 -2.36 -1.52 25.73
N TRP A 182 -1.36 -2.33 26.09
CA TRP A 182 -1.41 -3.35 27.16
C TRP A 182 -0.26 -3.20 28.14
N LEU A 183 0.28 -1.99 28.29
CA LEU A 183 1.27 -1.69 29.32
C LEU A 183 0.61 -1.68 30.70
N ALA A 184 1.39 -1.94 31.76
CA ALA A 184 0.86 -2.06 33.13
C ALA A 184 0.05 -0.84 33.57
N GLU A 185 0.46 0.37 33.16
CA GLU A 185 -0.23 1.63 33.44
C GLU A 185 -1.59 1.77 32.72
N ASP A 186 -1.79 1.06 31.60
CA ASP A 186 -3.02 1.08 30.82
C ASP A 186 -4.02 -0.01 31.27
N LEU A 187 -3.61 -0.94 32.13
CA LEU A 187 -4.49 -1.99 32.65
C LEU A 187 -5.46 -1.44 33.71
N LEU A 188 -6.75 -1.74 33.52
CA LEU A 188 -7.82 -1.45 34.49
C LEU A 188 -7.94 -2.55 35.54
N ALA A 189 -7.82 -3.79 35.09
CA ALA A 189 -8.05 -4.97 35.90
C ALA A 189 -7.49 -6.20 35.21
N GLU A 190 -7.24 -7.21 36.02
CA GLU A 190 -7.09 -8.59 35.57
C GLU A 190 -8.31 -9.38 36.02
N LEU A 191 -8.91 -10.12 35.10
CA LEU A 191 -10.14 -10.87 35.31
C LEU A 191 -9.85 -12.36 35.16
N LYS A 192 -10.53 -13.18 35.96
CA LYS A 192 -10.49 -14.63 35.77
C LYS A 192 -11.31 -15.00 34.53
N PRO A 193 -10.97 -16.09 33.83
CA PRO A 193 -11.85 -16.68 32.84
C PRO A 193 -13.18 -17.10 33.45
N GLY A 194 -14.20 -17.26 32.60
CA GLY A 194 -15.55 -17.56 33.01
C GLY A 194 -16.38 -16.32 33.39
N VAL A 195 -15.77 -15.13 33.44
CA VAL A 195 -16.52 -13.89 33.68
C VAL A 195 -17.38 -13.56 32.47
N SER A 196 -18.69 -13.45 32.70
CA SER A 196 -19.64 -12.97 31.70
C SER A 196 -19.48 -11.47 31.45
N VAL A 197 -19.45 -11.11 30.18
CA VAL A 197 -19.33 -9.75 29.68
C VAL A 197 -20.34 -9.50 28.57
N VAL A 198 -20.59 -8.22 28.31
CA VAL A 198 -21.36 -7.75 27.16
C VAL A 198 -20.44 -6.95 26.25
N VAL A 199 -20.43 -7.26 24.95
CA VAL A 199 -19.70 -6.49 23.95
C VAL A 199 -20.37 -5.13 23.78
N VAL A 200 -19.60 -4.06 23.94
CA VAL A 200 -20.09 -2.67 23.82
C VAL A 200 -19.56 -1.97 22.57
N GLY A 201 -18.47 -2.47 21.98
CA GLY A 201 -17.91 -2.01 20.72
C GLY A 201 -16.72 -2.87 20.27
N TYR A 202 -16.18 -2.57 19.10
CA TYR A 202 -14.95 -3.19 18.61
C TYR A 202 -14.10 -2.18 17.83
N GLU A 203 -12.80 -2.48 17.73
CA GLU A 203 -11.86 -1.83 16.82
C GLU A 203 -11.08 -2.89 16.04
N ASP A 204 -10.94 -2.70 14.74
CA ASP A 204 -10.16 -3.57 13.85
C ASP A 204 -8.76 -2.98 13.62
N PHE A 205 -7.73 -3.71 14.06
CA PHE A 205 -6.32 -3.35 13.92
C PHE A 205 -5.61 -4.14 12.81
N GLY A 206 -6.36 -4.64 11.84
CA GLY A 206 -5.80 -5.35 10.69
C GLY A 206 -5.11 -6.63 11.12
N LYS A 207 -3.83 -6.79 10.76
CA LYS A 207 -3.03 -7.97 11.11
C LYS A 207 -2.98 -8.26 12.61
N ALA A 208 -3.07 -7.22 13.45
CA ALA A 208 -3.05 -7.38 14.90
C ALA A 208 -4.36 -7.96 15.47
N GLY A 209 -5.38 -8.10 14.63
CA GLY A 209 -6.69 -8.64 14.96
C GLY A 209 -7.68 -7.60 15.46
N VAL A 210 -8.81 -8.10 15.96
CA VAL A 210 -9.89 -7.28 16.50
C VAL A 210 -9.71 -7.14 18.01
N ARG A 211 -10.09 -5.98 18.53
CA ARG A 211 -10.21 -5.71 19.96
C ARG A 211 -11.65 -5.37 20.26
N TYR A 212 -12.14 -5.89 21.37
CA TYR A 212 -13.51 -5.66 21.79
C TYR A 212 -13.50 -4.83 23.06
N GLU A 213 -14.29 -3.77 23.06
CA GLU A 213 -14.66 -3.12 24.31
C GLU A 213 -15.79 -3.94 24.92
N VAL A 214 -15.63 -4.30 26.20
CA VAL A 214 -16.56 -5.14 26.94
C VAL A 214 -16.91 -4.50 28.27
N GLU A 215 -18.10 -4.80 28.78
CA GLU A 215 -18.54 -4.46 30.13
C GLU A 215 -18.85 -5.75 30.91
N THR A 216 -18.32 -5.89 32.14
CA THR A 216 -18.66 -7.03 32.99
C THR A 216 -20.14 -7.02 33.38
N ALA A 217 -20.79 -8.17 33.29
CA ALA A 217 -22.21 -8.28 33.64
C ALA A 217 -22.46 -8.15 35.15
N ASN A 218 -21.50 -8.59 35.97
CA ASN A 218 -21.59 -8.58 37.44
C ASN A 218 -21.01 -7.29 38.04
N LYS A 219 -21.50 -6.93 39.24
CA LYS A 219 -20.96 -5.79 40.00
C LYS A 219 -19.62 -6.14 40.66
N PRO A 220 -18.66 -5.18 40.76
CA PRO A 220 -18.70 -3.86 40.13
C PRO A 220 -18.56 -3.98 38.61
N LYS A 221 -19.36 -3.20 37.87
CA LYS A 221 -19.25 -3.12 36.42
C LYS A 221 -17.90 -2.51 36.06
N ARG A 222 -17.15 -3.19 35.19
CA ARG A 222 -15.89 -2.72 34.63
C ARG A 222 -16.01 -2.70 33.13
N LYS A 223 -15.61 -1.59 32.51
CA LYS A 223 -15.63 -1.40 31.06
C LYS A 223 -14.19 -1.23 30.56
N GLY A 224 -13.80 -1.96 29.55
CA GLY A 224 -12.47 -1.85 28.95
C GLY A 224 -12.27 -2.79 27.77
N TRP A 225 -11.05 -2.83 27.26
CA TRP A 225 -10.70 -3.53 26.03
C TRP A 225 -10.06 -4.89 26.32
N VAL A 226 -10.46 -5.88 25.52
CA VAL A 226 -9.88 -7.23 25.50
C VAL A 226 -9.51 -7.64 24.08
N HIS A 227 -8.59 -8.59 23.97
CA HIS A 227 -8.26 -9.24 22.71
C HIS A 227 -9.42 -10.13 22.23
N SER A 228 -9.62 -10.26 20.91
CA SER A 228 -10.66 -11.13 20.33
C SER A 228 -10.55 -12.59 20.78
N PHE A 229 -9.33 -13.11 20.93
CA PHE A 229 -9.08 -14.47 21.39
C PHE A 229 -9.48 -14.71 22.85
N ALA A 230 -9.73 -13.65 23.62
CA ALA A 230 -10.14 -13.74 25.02
C ALA A 230 -11.67 -13.80 25.17
N LEU A 231 -12.43 -13.86 24.08
CA LEU A 231 -13.89 -13.87 24.08
C LEU A 231 -14.45 -15.09 23.37
N LYS A 232 -15.47 -15.69 24.00
CA LYS A 232 -16.34 -16.69 23.40
C LYS A 232 -17.79 -16.22 23.55
N ALA A 233 -18.50 -16.04 22.43
CA ALA A 233 -19.93 -15.73 22.47
C ALA A 233 -20.72 -16.86 23.14
N GLU A 234 -21.77 -16.48 23.88
CA GLU A 234 -22.74 -17.40 24.51
C GLU A 234 -23.72 -17.98 23.50
#